data_AF-A0A0G0M609-F1
#
_entry.id   AF-A0A0G0M609-F1
#
_cell.length_a   1.000
_cell.length_b   1.000
_cell.length_c   1.000
_cell.angle_alpha   90.00
_cell.angle_beta   90.00
_cell.angle_gamma   90.00
#
_symmetry.space_group_name_H-M   'P 1'
#
loop_
_entity.id
_entity.type
_entity.pdbx_description
1 polymer ?
#
loop_
_entity_poly.entity_id
_entity_poly.type
_entity_poly.pdbx_seq_one_letter_code
_entity_poly.pdbx_strand_id
1 'polypeptide(L)'
;MDPVQNSNNNLRDSPAQTETPKPAFVTQEISSSDQVQTSTTEEPLQSSQIETTPQPGPPQTILSPAPSSQVSTESQDFPKSGKRRIIPFVAGLLLLIFFILIITGGATYAVAYEKIKLNKNPELQKKVAYFVMSLPFTPKTPKFLLAKTGMAHQDVTKESFDISLAIDSKDFVSSLGLSGLDIEAKGNVDYSDPKNVKLVLDTSITKDFNFELRKKDKFLHFKINKLPSALLALLGLKVEEFAPILDKWVSYDTTPLDTEARRSIQDEEIDPLSEEYLDETFEKYIDDEVLSKMRLVEVTEEGREMYKITLDADPALIDHLGQKLEEERKKTGGAYLDQSSESVKLSDMIKALKWEIYIDKDSYYTRKLIVTADLETDKMDYGSIFTGTSGSPSEKSQAKIAFAAKFDDFGEEVVVQEPEDAITFEEFTNIVSEILKQVYGEFFNSQYSSGLDNPDIPDAELELPDNL
;
A
#
# COMPACT_ATOMS: atom_id res chain seq x y z
N MET A 1 32.99 49.62 23.75
CA MET A 1 32.69 50.52 24.88
C MET A 1 31.24 50.29 25.24
N ASP A 2 30.99 49.59 26.35
CA ASP A 2 29.79 49.79 27.17
C ASP A 2 30.09 50.89 28.20
N PRO A 3 29.14 51.43 28.99
CA PRO A 3 27.66 51.47 28.88
C PRO A 3 27.10 52.89 29.15
N VAL A 4 25.78 53.11 29.05
CA VAL A 4 25.08 54.12 29.87
C VAL A 4 23.73 53.58 30.36
N GLN A 5 23.62 53.50 31.68
CA GLN A 5 22.40 53.27 32.46
C GLN A 5 21.48 54.49 32.41
N ASN A 6 20.16 54.26 32.53
CA ASN A 6 19.38 55.13 33.40
C ASN A 6 18.22 54.37 34.07
N SER A 7 18.21 54.44 35.41
CA SER A 7 17.16 53.95 36.29
C SER A 7 16.18 55.09 36.59
N ASN A 8 14.90 54.78 36.82
CA ASN A 8 14.18 55.39 37.93
C ASN A 8 12.98 54.56 38.42
N ASN A 9 12.91 54.47 39.75
CA ASN A 9 11.93 53.80 40.60
C ASN A 9 10.65 54.61 40.79
N ASN A 10 9.50 53.96 41.05
CA ASN A 10 8.88 53.97 42.39
C ASN A 10 7.62 53.08 42.53
N LEU A 11 7.50 52.53 43.74
CA LEU A 11 6.45 51.71 44.37
C LEU A 11 5.03 52.36 44.30
N ARG A 12 3.87 51.74 44.57
CA ARG A 12 3.49 50.74 45.60
C ARG A 12 1.99 50.32 45.46
N ASP A 13 1.69 49.11 45.94
CA ASP A 13 0.44 48.55 46.54
C ASP A 13 -0.87 48.29 45.74
N SER A 14 -1.30 47.02 45.87
CA SER A 14 -2.56 46.37 45.47
C SER A 14 -3.82 46.94 46.14
N PRO A 15 -5.04 46.60 45.65
CA PRO A 15 -5.75 45.49 46.31
C PRO A 15 -6.67 44.62 45.42
N ALA A 16 -7.07 43.50 46.04
CA ALA A 16 -8.33 42.76 45.92
C ALA A 16 -8.54 41.76 44.77
N GLN A 17 -8.54 40.49 45.18
CA GLN A 17 -9.08 39.31 44.52
C GLN A 17 -10.59 39.46 44.25
N THR A 18 -11.05 38.92 43.12
CA THR A 18 -12.44 38.48 42.95
C THR A 18 -12.42 37.13 42.25
N GLU A 19 -12.97 36.13 42.93
CA GLU A 19 -13.11 34.75 42.48
C GLU A 19 -14.27 34.57 41.50
N THR A 20 -14.40 33.32 41.03
CA THR A 20 -15.49 32.62 40.30
C THR A 20 -15.54 32.68 38.76
N PRO A 21 -16.02 31.60 38.08
CA PRO A 21 -15.92 30.17 38.39
C PRO A 21 -15.40 29.31 37.22
N LYS A 22 -14.89 28.14 37.61
CA LYS A 22 -14.50 26.97 36.80
C LYS A 22 -15.75 26.29 36.22
N PRO A 23 -15.84 26.01 34.91
CA PRO A 23 -16.89 25.13 34.40
C PRO A 23 -16.51 23.67 34.72
N ALA A 24 -17.42 22.98 35.42
CA ALA A 24 -17.39 21.55 35.61
C ALA A 24 -17.83 20.87 34.31
N PHE A 25 -16.98 20.00 33.75
CA PHE A 25 -17.42 19.03 32.75
C PHE A 25 -17.63 17.69 33.43
N VAL A 26 -18.85 17.20 33.23
CA VAL A 26 -19.42 15.96 33.72
C VAL A 26 -18.76 14.80 32.99
N THR A 27 -18.15 13.90 33.76
CA THR A 27 -17.77 12.55 33.32
C THR A 27 -19.04 11.73 33.15
N GLN A 28 -19.41 11.39 31.91
CA GLN A 28 -20.33 10.29 31.66
C GLN A 28 -19.52 9.00 31.56
N GLU A 29 -19.55 8.22 32.64
CA GLU A 29 -19.34 6.77 32.57
C GLU A 29 -20.54 6.16 31.84
N ILE A 30 -20.29 5.41 30.76
CA ILE A 30 -21.24 4.39 30.30
C ILE A 30 -20.47 3.07 30.26
N SER A 31 -20.85 2.21 31.19
CA SER A 31 -20.41 0.83 31.35
C SER A 31 -20.80 -0.04 30.17
N SER A 32 -19.89 -0.93 29.81
CA SER A 32 -20.14 -2.19 29.13
C SER A 32 -21.10 -3.05 29.96
N SER A 33 -22.11 -3.63 29.31
CA SER A 33 -22.80 -4.82 29.82
C SER A 33 -23.35 -5.62 28.64
N ASP A 34 -22.70 -6.77 28.42
CA ASP A 34 -23.27 -7.92 27.74
C ASP A 34 -24.59 -8.34 28.40
N GLN A 35 -25.61 -8.62 27.59
CA GLN A 35 -26.48 -9.80 27.74
C GLN A 35 -27.51 -9.86 26.59
N VAL A 36 -27.33 -10.82 25.69
CA VAL A 36 -28.39 -11.34 24.81
C VAL A 36 -28.47 -12.86 25.02
N GLN A 37 -29.53 -13.29 25.70
CA GLN A 37 -30.14 -14.64 25.76
C GLN A 37 -31.58 -14.40 26.25
N THR A 38 -32.69 -14.97 25.75
CA THR A 38 -32.93 -16.21 24.98
C THR A 38 -34.41 -16.27 24.50
N SER A 39 -34.63 -17.02 23.41
CA SER A 39 -35.79 -17.92 23.06
C SER A 39 -37.18 -17.33 22.73
N THR A 40 -37.86 -17.72 21.64
CA THR A 40 -38.54 -19.04 21.38
C THR A 40 -39.07 -19.04 19.92
N THR A 41 -38.65 -19.93 19.00
CA THR A 41 -39.13 -21.29 18.62
C THR A 41 -40.43 -21.36 17.81
N GLU A 42 -40.32 -21.87 16.56
CA GLU A 42 -41.18 -22.84 15.84
C GLU A 42 -40.55 -23.06 14.44
N GLU A 43 -40.48 -24.21 13.76
CA GLU A 43 -40.35 -25.66 14.01
C GLU A 43 -39.97 -26.25 12.62
N PRO A 44 -39.19 -27.35 12.50
CA PRO A 44 -38.72 -27.88 11.21
C PRO A 44 -39.67 -28.95 10.62
N LEU A 45 -39.68 -29.08 9.29
CA LEU A 45 -40.29 -30.24 8.61
C LEU A 45 -39.25 -31.30 8.27
N GLN A 46 -39.53 -32.49 8.79
CA GLN A 46 -38.81 -33.75 8.69
C GLN A 46 -39.60 -34.70 7.77
N SER A 47 -38.91 -35.47 6.90
CA SER A 47 -39.33 -36.79 6.39
C SER A 47 -38.18 -37.39 5.57
N SER A 48 -37.84 -38.67 5.52
CA SER A 48 -38.10 -39.86 6.34
C SER A 48 -37.12 -40.94 5.84
N GLN A 49 -36.57 -41.73 6.75
CA GLN A 49 -35.81 -42.95 6.48
C GLN A 49 -36.73 -44.12 6.09
N ILE A 50 -36.20 -45.11 5.37
CA ILE A 50 -36.67 -46.50 5.42
C ILE A 50 -35.49 -47.39 5.84
N GLU A 51 -35.72 -48.15 6.90
CA GLU A 51 -34.86 -49.16 7.50
C GLU A 51 -35.36 -50.56 7.09
N THR A 52 -34.46 -51.53 6.86
CA THR A 52 -34.71 -52.96 7.09
C THR A 52 -33.39 -53.76 7.05
N THR A 53 -32.98 -54.28 8.21
CA THR A 53 -32.03 -55.40 8.44
C THR A 53 -32.77 -56.76 8.26
N PRO A 54 -32.19 -58.00 8.37
CA PRO A 54 -30.85 -58.44 8.80
C PRO A 54 -30.19 -59.62 7.99
N GLN A 55 -28.97 -59.97 8.41
CA GLN A 55 -28.06 -61.08 8.04
C GLN A 55 -28.66 -62.51 8.13
N PRO A 56 -28.15 -63.50 7.36
CA PRO A 56 -27.37 -64.60 7.98
C PRO A 56 -26.23 -65.16 7.08
N GLY A 57 -25.16 -65.68 7.68
CA GLY A 57 -24.30 -66.72 7.06
C GLY A 57 -24.45 -68.04 7.83
N PRO A 58 -23.71 -69.13 7.53
CA PRO A 58 -23.19 -69.69 6.27
C PRO A 58 -23.84 -71.08 5.98
N PRO A 59 -23.29 -71.94 5.09
CA PRO A 59 -23.18 -73.34 5.52
C PRO A 59 -21.83 -74.01 5.24
N GLN A 60 -21.51 -74.87 6.19
CA GLN A 60 -20.45 -75.88 6.20
C GLN A 60 -20.71 -76.98 5.15
N THR A 61 -19.65 -77.60 4.65
CA THR A 61 -19.72 -79.01 4.23
C THR A 61 -18.62 -79.78 4.96
N ILE A 62 -19.09 -80.71 5.78
CA ILE A 62 -18.35 -81.74 6.50
C ILE A 62 -18.16 -82.91 5.54
N LEU A 63 -16.98 -83.53 5.50
CA LEU A 63 -16.80 -84.97 5.72
C LEU A 63 -15.32 -85.37 5.73
N SER A 64 -14.92 -85.83 6.90
CA SER A 64 -13.73 -86.64 7.18
C SER A 64 -13.80 -87.98 6.41
N PRO A 65 -12.66 -88.68 6.25
CA PRO A 65 -12.46 -89.81 7.15
C PRO A 65 -11.06 -89.91 7.75
N ALA A 66 -11.09 -90.02 9.07
CA ALA A 66 -10.38 -90.88 10.04
C ALA A 66 -8.99 -91.52 9.74
N PRO A 67 -8.20 -91.77 10.81
CA PRO A 67 -6.76 -91.98 10.79
C PRO A 67 -6.36 -93.47 10.93
N SER A 68 -5.11 -93.79 10.61
CA SER A 68 -4.47 -95.06 11.01
C SER A 68 -2.95 -94.93 11.11
N SER A 69 -2.49 -94.83 12.36
CA SER A 69 -1.37 -95.55 12.99
C SER A 69 0.06 -95.49 12.41
N GLN A 70 0.92 -94.81 13.19
CA GLN A 70 2.28 -95.17 13.63
C GLN A 70 3.12 -96.16 12.80
N VAL A 71 4.33 -95.73 12.41
CA VAL A 71 5.60 -96.45 12.67
C VAL A 71 6.73 -95.42 12.85
N SER A 72 7.59 -95.73 13.83
CA SER A 72 8.73 -94.97 14.33
C SER A 72 9.96 -94.89 13.42
N THR A 73 10.81 -93.92 13.76
CA THR A 73 12.28 -93.85 13.63
C THR A 73 12.88 -93.61 12.24
N GLU A 74 13.42 -92.40 12.04
CA GLU A 74 14.87 -92.25 11.88
C GLU A 74 15.30 -90.81 12.14
N SER A 75 16.36 -90.68 12.93
CA SER A 75 17.09 -89.44 13.17
C SER A 75 17.70 -88.94 11.87
N GLN A 76 17.49 -87.67 11.50
CA GLN A 76 18.46 -86.96 10.67
C GLN A 76 18.38 -85.45 10.88
N ASP A 77 19.47 -84.95 11.45
CA ASP A 77 20.10 -83.65 11.25
C ASP A 77 19.21 -82.41 11.12
N PHE A 78 19.33 -81.53 12.12
CA PHE A 78 19.12 -80.11 11.94
C PHE A 78 20.11 -79.55 10.89
N PRO A 79 19.65 -78.91 9.79
CA PRO A 79 20.40 -77.82 9.22
C PRO A 79 19.85 -76.52 9.84
N LYS A 80 20.56 -76.02 10.85
CA LYS A 80 20.64 -74.56 11.03
C LYS A 80 21.31 -74.00 9.77
N SER A 81 20.56 -73.44 8.82
CA SER A 81 21.17 -72.59 7.80
C SER A 81 20.21 -71.58 7.19
N GLY A 82 20.52 -70.30 7.41
CA GLY A 82 20.49 -69.34 6.31
C GLY A 82 19.38 -68.29 6.24
N LYS A 83 18.52 -68.10 7.25
CA LYS A 83 17.64 -66.92 7.24
C LYS A 83 18.37 -65.67 7.74
N ARG A 84 18.37 -64.63 6.89
CA ARG A 84 18.67 -63.20 7.16
C ARG A 84 20.14 -62.76 7.14
N ARG A 85 20.77 -62.77 5.96
CA ARG A 85 21.90 -61.84 5.66
C ARG A 85 21.57 -60.72 4.68
N ILE A 86 20.41 -60.78 4.00
CA ILE A 86 19.97 -59.73 3.07
C ILE A 86 19.29 -58.56 3.80
N ILE A 87 18.57 -58.81 4.90
CA ILE A 87 17.90 -57.74 5.69
C ILE A 87 18.88 -56.70 6.26
N PRO A 88 20.02 -57.07 6.91
CA PRO A 88 20.98 -56.06 7.37
C PRO A 88 21.69 -55.34 6.20
N PHE A 89 21.85 -55.98 5.04
CA PHE A 89 22.44 -55.36 3.86
C PHE A 89 21.49 -54.35 3.19
N VAL A 90 20.20 -54.70 3.04
CA VAL A 90 19.17 -53.80 2.51
C VAL A 90 18.89 -52.66 3.49
N ALA A 91 18.84 -52.95 4.80
CA ALA A 91 18.74 -51.92 5.83
C ALA A 91 19.96 -50.99 5.79
N GLY A 92 21.18 -51.53 5.69
CA GLY A 92 22.41 -50.74 5.56
C GLY A 92 22.45 -49.89 4.29
N LEU A 93 21.96 -50.40 3.16
CA LEU A 93 21.85 -49.65 1.91
C LEU A 93 20.80 -48.54 1.99
N LEU A 94 19.63 -48.79 2.57
CA LEU A 94 18.60 -47.75 2.81
C LEU A 94 19.11 -46.68 3.77
N LEU A 95 19.85 -47.07 4.81
CA LEU A 95 20.45 -46.14 5.78
C LEU A 95 21.58 -45.34 5.13
N LEU A 96 22.36 -45.93 4.23
CA LEU A 96 23.36 -45.23 3.41
C LEU A 96 22.69 -44.24 2.45
N ILE A 97 21.64 -44.64 1.73
CA ILE A 97 20.86 -43.75 0.85
C ILE A 97 20.24 -42.62 1.67
N PHE A 98 19.71 -42.93 2.86
CA PHE A 98 19.17 -41.93 3.78
C PHE A 98 20.25 -40.95 4.26
N PHE A 99 21.45 -41.42 4.62
CA PHE A 99 22.57 -40.55 4.96
C PHE A 99 23.06 -39.73 3.77
N ILE A 100 23.11 -40.29 2.57
CA ILE A 100 23.43 -39.55 1.35
C ILE A 100 22.36 -38.47 1.12
N LEU A 101 21.07 -38.80 1.24
CA LEU A 101 19.98 -37.83 1.14
C LEU A 101 20.05 -36.75 2.23
N ILE A 102 20.46 -37.08 3.45
CA ILE A 102 20.66 -36.09 4.53
C ILE A 102 21.88 -35.21 4.26
N ILE A 103 23.01 -35.78 3.81
CA ILE A 103 24.23 -35.02 3.57
C ILE A 103 24.06 -34.15 2.33
N THR A 104 23.54 -34.71 1.23
CA THR A 104 23.23 -33.98 0.01
C THR A 104 22.12 -32.97 0.28
N GLY A 105 21.00 -33.37 0.88
CA GLY A 105 19.90 -32.47 1.22
C GLY A 105 20.31 -31.38 2.22
N GLY A 106 21.13 -31.71 3.22
CA GLY A 106 21.68 -30.77 4.19
C GLY A 106 22.66 -29.78 3.55
N ALA A 107 23.50 -30.23 2.61
CA ALA A 107 24.37 -29.36 1.82
C ALA A 107 23.57 -28.46 0.89
N THR A 108 22.56 -28.98 0.21
CA THR A 108 21.65 -28.21 -0.65
C THR A 108 20.87 -27.19 0.18
N TYR A 109 20.40 -27.54 1.37
CA TYR A 109 19.76 -26.62 2.31
C TYR A 109 20.74 -25.55 2.80
N ALA A 110 21.96 -25.93 3.20
CA ALA A 110 22.97 -24.97 3.64
C ALA A 110 23.37 -23.98 2.52
N VAL A 111 23.40 -24.42 1.26
CA VAL A 111 23.63 -23.53 0.10
C VAL A 111 22.42 -22.64 -0.17
N ALA A 112 21.20 -23.19 -0.13
CA ALA A 112 19.96 -22.47 -0.39
C ALA A 112 19.73 -21.31 0.60
N TYR A 113 19.99 -21.52 1.90
CA TYR A 113 19.85 -20.50 2.95
C TYR A 113 21.15 -19.71 3.22
N GLU A 114 22.05 -19.67 2.23
CA GLU A 114 23.30 -18.91 2.26
C GLU A 114 24.22 -19.18 3.47
N LYS A 115 24.08 -20.33 4.13
CA LYS A 115 25.01 -20.78 5.19
C LYS A 115 26.37 -21.17 4.59
N ILE A 116 26.38 -21.59 3.33
CA ILE A 116 27.59 -21.83 2.53
C ILE A 116 27.51 -20.93 1.30
N LYS A 117 28.35 -19.90 1.23
CA LYS A 117 28.41 -18.99 0.07
C LYS A 117 29.24 -19.61 -1.06
N LEU A 118 28.63 -19.80 -2.22
CA LEU A 118 29.29 -20.26 -3.44
C LEU A 118 29.84 -19.06 -4.21
N ASN A 119 30.85 -18.38 -3.65
CA ASN A 119 31.43 -17.14 -4.20
C ASN A 119 31.92 -17.27 -5.66
N LYS A 120 32.16 -18.49 -6.15
CA LYS A 120 32.60 -18.75 -7.54
C LYS A 120 31.45 -18.88 -8.53
N ASN A 121 30.23 -19.19 -8.08
CA ASN A 121 29.07 -19.42 -8.94
C ASN A 121 27.78 -18.92 -8.23
N PRO A 122 27.61 -17.60 -8.09
CA PRO A 122 26.44 -17.01 -7.40
C PRO A 122 25.12 -17.35 -8.11
N GLU A 123 25.10 -17.45 -9.44
CA GLU A 123 23.90 -17.86 -10.19
C GLU A 123 23.41 -19.27 -9.84
N LEU A 124 24.35 -20.22 -9.65
CA LEU A 124 24.01 -21.58 -9.26
C LEU A 124 23.41 -21.58 -7.85
N GLN A 125 23.93 -20.75 -6.95
CA GLN A 125 23.38 -20.57 -5.61
C GLN A 125 21.96 -20.00 -5.67
N LYS A 126 21.71 -18.97 -6.50
CA LYS A 126 20.36 -18.41 -6.73
C LYS A 126 19.39 -19.49 -7.25
N LYS A 127 19.78 -20.26 -8.27
CA LYS A 127 18.94 -21.36 -8.84
C LYS A 127 18.63 -22.45 -7.81
N VAL A 128 19.63 -22.86 -7.02
CA VAL A 128 19.44 -23.86 -5.96
C VAL A 128 18.55 -23.31 -4.85
N ALA A 129 18.77 -22.06 -4.41
CA ALA A 129 17.93 -21.40 -3.41
C ALA A 129 16.48 -21.32 -3.88
N TYR A 130 16.27 -20.90 -5.12
CA TYR A 130 14.94 -20.80 -5.71
C TYR A 130 14.23 -22.16 -5.80
N PHE A 131 14.92 -23.19 -6.31
CA PHE A 131 14.36 -24.54 -6.40
C PHE A 131 14.03 -25.15 -5.03
N VAL A 132 14.90 -24.97 -4.04
CA VAL A 132 14.66 -25.49 -2.69
C VAL A 132 13.53 -24.73 -2.03
N MET A 133 13.54 -23.40 -2.10
CA MET A 133 12.55 -22.57 -1.43
C MET A 133 11.19 -22.56 -2.14
N SER A 134 11.08 -22.97 -3.40
CA SER A 134 9.79 -23.15 -4.08
C SER A 134 9.03 -24.39 -3.62
N LEU A 135 9.68 -25.34 -2.93
CA LEU A 135 9.02 -26.52 -2.38
C LEU A 135 8.06 -26.13 -1.24
N PRO A 136 6.86 -26.71 -1.16
CA PRO A 136 5.84 -26.26 -0.19
C PRO A 136 6.24 -26.47 1.29
N PHE A 137 7.17 -27.38 1.56
CA PHE A 137 7.59 -27.76 2.92
C PHE A 137 8.89 -27.09 3.40
N THR A 138 9.54 -26.26 2.58
CA THR A 138 10.78 -25.57 2.97
C THR A 138 10.46 -24.21 3.59
N PRO A 139 11.12 -23.83 4.70
CA PRO A 139 10.92 -22.51 5.31
C PRO A 139 11.17 -21.38 4.33
N LYS A 140 10.23 -20.47 4.15
CA LYS A 140 10.43 -19.31 3.26
C LYS A 140 11.28 -18.26 3.97
N THR A 141 12.00 -17.44 3.22
CA THR A 141 12.74 -16.27 3.73
C THR A 141 12.16 -14.99 3.16
N PRO A 142 12.26 -13.83 3.85
CA PRO A 142 11.82 -12.55 3.30
C PRO A 142 12.45 -12.25 1.93
N LYS A 143 13.77 -12.48 1.77
CA LYS A 143 14.50 -12.30 0.51
C LYS A 143 13.88 -13.11 -0.63
N PHE A 144 13.63 -14.39 -0.39
CA PHE A 144 13.00 -15.26 -1.39
C PHE A 144 11.60 -14.80 -1.77
N LEU A 145 10.76 -14.46 -0.78
CA LEU A 145 9.38 -14.05 -1.03
C LEU A 145 9.33 -12.74 -1.83
N LEU A 146 10.13 -11.74 -1.46
CA LEU A 146 10.18 -10.47 -2.17
C LEU A 146 10.64 -10.63 -3.62
N ALA A 147 11.69 -11.42 -3.86
CA ALA A 147 12.15 -11.72 -5.23
C ALA A 147 11.08 -12.50 -6.03
N LYS A 148 10.44 -13.50 -5.42
CA LYS A 148 9.40 -14.31 -6.05
C LYS A 148 8.15 -13.48 -6.38
N THR A 149 7.79 -12.55 -5.51
CA THR A 149 6.71 -11.58 -5.73
C THR A 149 7.03 -10.61 -6.85
N GLY A 150 8.27 -10.09 -6.92
CA GLY A 150 8.72 -9.26 -8.04
C GLY A 150 8.55 -9.97 -9.38
N MET A 151 8.99 -11.23 -9.47
CA MET A 151 8.78 -12.06 -10.67
C MET A 151 7.30 -12.33 -10.97
N ALA A 152 6.48 -12.59 -9.93
CA ALA A 152 5.06 -12.85 -10.13
C ALA A 152 4.33 -11.62 -10.71
N HIS A 153 4.72 -10.42 -10.29
CA HIS A 153 4.15 -9.16 -10.77
C HIS A 153 4.58 -8.75 -12.18
N GLN A 154 5.64 -9.35 -12.77
CA GLN A 154 6.05 -9.06 -14.16
C GLN A 154 4.95 -9.39 -15.17
N ASP A 155 4.19 -10.46 -14.92
CA ASP A 155 3.13 -10.94 -15.83
C ASP A 155 1.76 -10.32 -15.54
N VAL A 156 1.64 -9.57 -14.43
CA VAL A 156 0.40 -8.87 -14.11
C VAL A 156 0.23 -7.74 -15.12
N THR A 157 -0.97 -7.62 -15.67
CA THR A 157 -1.36 -6.55 -16.62
C THR A 157 -2.72 -5.95 -16.28
N LYS A 158 -3.43 -6.60 -15.35
CA LYS A 158 -4.78 -6.23 -14.90
C LYS A 158 -4.87 -6.46 -13.42
N GLU A 159 -5.39 -5.49 -12.70
CA GLU A 159 -5.61 -5.57 -11.25
C GLU A 159 -6.65 -4.56 -10.80
N SER A 160 -7.29 -4.85 -9.66
CA SER A 160 -8.01 -3.87 -8.85
C SER A 160 -7.10 -3.36 -7.74
N PHE A 161 -7.27 -2.08 -7.37
CA PHE A 161 -6.50 -1.43 -6.32
C PHE A 161 -7.40 -0.62 -5.39
N ASP A 162 -7.00 -0.57 -4.12
CA ASP A 162 -7.56 0.29 -3.08
C ASP A 162 -6.39 0.90 -2.28
N ILE A 163 -6.07 2.15 -2.57
CA ILE A 163 -4.94 2.88 -2.03
C ILE A 163 -5.46 3.99 -1.12
N SER A 164 -4.91 4.09 0.08
CA SER A 164 -5.24 5.13 1.04
C SER A 164 -3.99 5.73 1.68
N LEU A 165 -4.09 7.02 2.00
CA LEU A 165 -3.08 7.80 2.71
C LEU A 165 -3.79 8.64 3.76
N ALA A 166 -3.38 8.50 5.02
CA ALA A 166 -3.84 9.34 6.11
C ALA A 166 -2.65 10.11 6.70
N ILE A 167 -2.83 11.43 6.87
CA ILE A 167 -1.86 12.31 7.54
C ILE A 167 -2.59 13.01 8.70
N ASP A 168 -2.14 12.70 9.91
CA ASP A 168 -2.58 13.36 11.14
C ASP A 168 -1.47 14.30 11.63
N SER A 169 -1.70 15.61 11.52
CA SER A 169 -0.80 16.65 12.01
C SER A 169 -1.58 17.87 12.44
N LYS A 170 -1.47 18.24 13.72
CA LYS A 170 -2.19 19.39 14.27
C LYS A 170 -1.83 20.70 13.58
N ASP A 171 -0.56 20.90 13.23
CA ASP A 171 -0.09 22.18 12.65
C ASP A 171 -0.38 22.25 11.14
N PHE A 172 -0.06 21.19 10.39
CA PHE A 172 -0.25 21.18 8.93
C PHE A 172 -1.73 21.20 8.55
N VAL A 173 -2.53 20.33 9.17
CA VAL A 173 -3.93 20.14 8.78
C VAL A 173 -4.79 21.34 9.22
N SER A 174 -4.49 21.96 10.37
CA SER A 174 -5.21 23.16 10.82
C SER A 174 -4.95 24.38 9.93
N SER A 175 -3.77 24.50 9.33
CA SER A 175 -3.45 25.58 8.37
C SER A 175 -4.32 25.51 7.10
N LEU A 176 -4.77 24.32 6.73
CA LEU A 176 -5.67 24.08 5.60
C LEU A 176 -7.16 24.14 5.99
N GLY A 177 -7.47 24.42 7.26
CA GLY A 177 -8.84 24.39 7.79
C GLY A 177 -9.44 22.98 7.86
N LEU A 178 -8.61 21.95 7.80
CA LEU A 178 -9.03 20.54 7.83
C LEU A 178 -8.91 19.98 9.26
N SER A 179 -9.48 18.80 9.50
CA SER A 179 -9.34 18.05 10.76
C SER A 179 -8.40 16.84 10.65
N GLY A 180 -8.22 16.32 9.44
CA GLY A 180 -7.21 15.35 9.01
C GLY A 180 -7.05 15.47 7.49
N LEU A 181 -5.95 14.95 6.94
CA LEU A 181 -5.84 14.73 5.49
C LEU A 181 -5.91 13.24 5.21
N ASP A 182 -7.07 12.78 4.76
CA ASP A 182 -7.29 11.41 4.31
C ASP A 182 -7.46 11.42 2.79
N ILE A 183 -6.78 10.52 2.09
CA ILE A 183 -6.90 10.33 0.64
C ILE A 183 -7.19 8.85 0.42
N GLU A 184 -8.18 8.55 -0.42
CA GLU A 184 -8.53 7.20 -0.84
C GLU A 184 -8.69 7.19 -2.36
N ALA A 185 -8.10 6.20 -3.02
CA ALA A 185 -8.13 5.97 -4.45
C ALA A 185 -8.45 4.50 -4.71
N LYS A 186 -9.60 4.21 -5.30
CA LYS A 186 -10.08 2.87 -5.63
C LYS A 186 -10.26 2.74 -7.12
N GLY A 187 -9.95 1.59 -7.68
CA GLY A 187 -10.06 1.45 -9.12
C GLY A 187 -9.57 0.15 -9.69
N ASN A 188 -9.68 0.04 -11.00
CA ASN A 188 -9.21 -1.10 -11.79
C ASN A 188 -8.40 -0.58 -12.98
N VAL A 189 -7.30 -1.26 -13.29
CA VAL A 189 -6.43 -0.91 -14.42
C VAL A 189 -6.20 -2.12 -15.32
N ASP A 190 -6.23 -1.91 -16.63
CA ASP A 190 -5.80 -2.89 -17.64
C ASP A 190 -4.79 -2.19 -18.56
N TYR A 191 -3.52 -2.57 -18.42
CA TYR A 191 -2.39 -2.10 -19.22
C TYR A 191 -1.83 -3.19 -20.14
N SER A 192 -2.62 -4.23 -20.43
CA SER A 192 -2.24 -5.30 -21.38
C SER A 192 -1.87 -4.74 -22.77
N ASP A 193 -2.46 -3.61 -23.14
CA ASP A 193 -2.02 -2.77 -24.25
C ASP A 193 -1.59 -1.40 -23.71
N PRO A 194 -0.28 -1.13 -23.56
CA PRO A 194 0.23 0.15 -23.04
C PRO A 194 -0.21 1.37 -23.86
N LYS A 195 -0.61 1.19 -25.13
CA LYS A 195 -1.11 2.29 -25.98
C LYS A 195 -2.58 2.60 -25.72
N ASN A 196 -3.33 1.64 -25.16
CA ASN A 196 -4.76 1.73 -24.91
C ASN A 196 -5.09 1.28 -23.47
N VAL A 197 -4.46 1.92 -22.49
CA VAL A 197 -4.72 1.67 -21.06
C VAL A 197 -6.19 1.92 -20.74
N LYS A 198 -6.84 0.95 -20.09
CA LYS A 198 -8.16 1.12 -19.49
C LYS A 198 -8.02 1.40 -18.01
N LEU A 199 -8.77 2.38 -17.52
CA LEU A 199 -8.70 2.81 -16.13
C LEU A 199 -10.10 3.14 -15.62
N VAL A 200 -10.43 2.60 -14.46
CA VAL A 200 -11.51 3.07 -13.59
C VAL A 200 -10.83 3.56 -12.33
N LEU A 201 -11.00 4.82 -11.96
CA LEU A 201 -10.41 5.39 -10.75
C LEU A 201 -11.45 6.30 -10.07
N ASP A 202 -11.70 6.04 -8.81
CA ASP A 202 -12.52 6.85 -7.92
C ASP A 202 -11.60 7.36 -6.82
N THR A 203 -11.56 8.67 -6.63
CA THR A 203 -10.67 9.28 -5.64
C THR A 203 -11.46 10.22 -4.72
N SER A 204 -11.22 10.07 -3.43
CA SER A 204 -11.72 10.90 -2.36
C SER A 204 -10.55 11.53 -1.63
N ILE A 205 -10.55 12.86 -1.50
CA ILE A 205 -9.64 13.61 -0.65
C ILE A 205 -10.49 14.24 0.44
N THR A 206 -10.34 13.74 1.66
CA THR A 206 -11.22 14.00 2.80
C THR A 206 -12.68 13.69 2.46
N LYS A 207 -13.64 14.29 3.17
CA LYS A 207 -15.07 14.13 2.88
C LYS A 207 -15.59 15.11 1.83
N ASP A 208 -14.75 16.09 1.47
CA ASP A 208 -15.16 17.32 0.82
C ASP A 208 -14.68 17.44 -0.64
N PHE A 209 -13.83 16.54 -1.11
CA PHE A 209 -13.40 16.49 -2.51
C PHE A 209 -13.45 15.06 -3.05
N ASN A 210 -14.24 14.85 -4.10
CA ASN A 210 -14.39 13.55 -4.74
C ASN A 210 -14.34 13.73 -6.26
N PHE A 211 -13.55 12.93 -6.95
CA PHE A 211 -13.56 12.87 -8.40
C PHE A 211 -13.51 11.43 -8.91
N GLU A 212 -14.09 11.20 -10.08
CA GLU A 212 -14.06 9.93 -10.78
C GLU A 212 -13.39 10.11 -12.13
N LEU A 213 -12.71 9.06 -12.58
CA LEU A 213 -11.99 8.99 -13.84
C LEU A 213 -12.30 7.65 -14.50
N ARG A 214 -12.60 7.69 -15.80
CA ARG A 214 -12.82 6.52 -16.66
C ARG A 214 -12.04 6.71 -17.94
N LYS A 215 -11.02 5.90 -18.19
CA LYS A 215 -10.28 5.90 -19.46
C LYS A 215 -10.56 4.62 -20.22
N LYS A 216 -10.92 4.75 -21.49
CA LYS A 216 -11.01 3.64 -22.43
C LYS A 216 -10.69 4.15 -23.82
N ASP A 217 -9.83 3.40 -24.52
CA ASP A 217 -9.33 3.78 -25.84
C ASP A 217 -8.78 5.23 -25.82
N LYS A 218 -9.31 6.08 -26.69
CA LYS A 218 -8.90 7.48 -26.86
C LYS A 218 -9.62 8.44 -25.92
N PHE A 219 -10.64 8.01 -25.19
CA PHE A 219 -11.44 8.92 -24.37
C PHE A 219 -11.07 8.82 -22.90
N LEU A 220 -10.88 9.99 -22.29
CA LEU A 220 -10.77 10.18 -20.86
C LEU A 220 -12.02 10.90 -20.38
N HIS A 221 -12.80 10.24 -19.54
CA HIS A 221 -13.95 10.85 -18.89
C HIS A 221 -13.60 11.16 -17.44
N PHE A 222 -13.89 12.37 -16.98
CA PHE A 222 -13.76 12.73 -15.58
C PHE A 222 -15.04 13.37 -15.06
N LYS A 223 -15.28 13.22 -13.76
CA LYS A 223 -16.43 13.82 -13.07
C LYS A 223 -15.97 14.36 -11.73
N ILE A 224 -16.29 15.62 -11.45
CA ILE A 224 -16.02 16.25 -10.16
C ILE A 224 -17.32 16.21 -9.37
N ASN A 225 -17.38 15.39 -8.33
CA ASN A 225 -18.59 15.21 -7.52
C ASN A 225 -18.69 16.28 -6.42
N LYS A 226 -17.56 16.65 -5.82
CA LYS A 226 -17.49 17.65 -4.73
C LYS A 226 -16.23 18.48 -4.82
N LEU A 227 -16.32 19.75 -4.43
CA LEU A 227 -15.20 20.68 -4.30
C LEU A 227 -15.06 21.16 -2.85
N PRO A 228 -13.81 21.29 -2.34
CA PRO A 228 -13.58 21.76 -0.99
C PRO A 228 -13.85 23.27 -0.89
N SER A 229 -14.82 23.65 -0.07
CA SER A 229 -15.23 25.05 0.10
C SER A 229 -14.10 25.94 0.59
N ALA A 230 -13.18 25.42 1.42
CA ALA A 230 -12.03 26.16 1.92
C ALA A 230 -11.07 26.60 0.81
N LEU A 231 -10.75 25.72 -0.16
CA LEU A 231 -9.87 26.07 -1.28
C LEU A 231 -10.53 27.10 -2.21
N LEU A 232 -11.83 26.96 -2.46
CA LEU A 232 -12.58 27.94 -3.25
C LEU A 232 -12.63 29.30 -2.55
N ALA A 233 -12.85 29.31 -1.23
CA ALA A 233 -12.90 30.54 -0.45
C ALA A 233 -11.59 31.34 -0.50
N LEU A 234 -10.43 30.67 -0.58
CA LEU A 234 -9.13 31.35 -0.76
C LEU A 234 -9.04 32.13 -2.08
N LEU A 235 -9.77 31.69 -3.11
CA LEU A 235 -9.86 32.34 -4.40
C LEU A 235 -11.03 33.34 -4.48
N GLY A 236 -11.80 33.49 -3.40
CA GLY A 236 -13.03 34.30 -3.39
C GLY A 236 -14.23 33.62 -4.07
N LEU A 237 -14.14 32.32 -4.31
CA LEU A 237 -15.13 31.51 -5.02
C LEU A 237 -16.05 30.76 -4.06
N LYS A 238 -17.27 30.45 -4.51
CA LYS A 238 -18.25 29.66 -3.78
C LYS A 238 -18.55 28.35 -4.49
N VAL A 239 -18.84 27.29 -3.75
CA VAL A 239 -19.14 25.97 -4.32
C VAL A 239 -20.37 26.05 -5.24
N GLU A 240 -21.36 26.87 -4.88
CA GLU A 240 -22.60 27.05 -5.63
C GLU A 240 -22.38 27.59 -7.05
N GLU A 241 -21.31 28.36 -7.27
CA GLU A 241 -20.95 28.89 -8.59
C GLU A 241 -20.52 27.77 -9.54
N PHE A 242 -20.00 26.66 -9.00
CA PHE A 242 -19.55 25.49 -9.76
C PHE A 242 -20.63 24.42 -9.92
N ALA A 243 -21.84 24.62 -9.37
CA ALA A 243 -22.97 23.70 -9.55
C ALA A 243 -23.23 23.28 -11.03
N PRO A 244 -23.02 24.12 -12.06
CA PRO A 244 -23.22 23.72 -13.45
C PRO A 244 -22.24 22.66 -13.97
N ILE A 245 -21.09 22.45 -13.32
CA ILE A 245 -20.07 21.45 -13.73
C ILE A 245 -19.93 20.30 -12.73
N LEU A 246 -20.39 20.50 -11.50
CA LEU A 246 -20.43 19.44 -10.49
C LEU A 246 -21.37 18.32 -10.94
N ASP A 247 -21.00 17.09 -10.60
CA ASP A 247 -21.70 15.86 -10.96
C ASP A 247 -21.90 15.61 -12.47
N LYS A 248 -21.21 16.35 -13.34
CA LYS A 248 -21.23 16.12 -14.79
C LYS A 248 -20.00 15.38 -15.26
N TRP A 249 -20.21 14.41 -16.14
CA TRP A 249 -19.14 13.76 -16.88
C TRP A 249 -18.62 14.69 -17.97
N VAL A 250 -17.31 14.82 -18.05
CA VAL A 250 -16.61 15.59 -19.08
C VAL A 250 -15.77 14.60 -19.89
N SER A 251 -15.91 14.63 -21.21
CA SER A 251 -15.16 13.81 -22.15
C SER A 251 -14.01 14.60 -22.78
N TYR A 252 -12.82 14.02 -22.75
CA TYR A 252 -11.61 14.54 -23.37
C TYR A 252 -11.00 13.51 -24.33
N ASP A 253 -10.76 13.90 -25.58
CA ASP A 253 -10.07 13.08 -26.58
C ASP A 253 -8.56 13.17 -26.36
N THR A 254 -7.98 12.04 -25.94
CA THR A 254 -6.54 11.87 -25.68
C THR A 254 -5.74 11.47 -26.92
N THR A 255 -6.34 11.52 -28.11
CA THR A 255 -5.64 11.25 -29.38
C THR A 255 -4.44 12.19 -29.48
N PRO A 256 -3.19 11.65 -29.52
CA PRO A 256 -2.01 12.50 -29.59
C PRO A 256 -2.01 13.28 -30.90
N LEU A 257 -1.51 14.52 -30.84
CA LEU A 257 -1.28 15.31 -32.04
C LEU A 257 -0.24 14.62 -32.91
N ASP A 258 -0.56 14.44 -34.20
CA ASP A 258 0.38 13.90 -35.19
C ASP A 258 1.40 14.96 -35.58
N THR A 259 2.46 15.04 -34.78
CA THR A 259 3.56 16.00 -34.93
C THR A 259 4.88 15.27 -35.16
N GLU A 260 5.80 15.92 -35.86
CA GLU A 260 7.16 15.39 -36.06
C GLU A 260 7.85 15.09 -34.72
N ALA A 261 7.66 15.96 -33.71
CA ALA A 261 8.16 15.76 -32.35
C ALA A 261 7.57 14.51 -31.66
N ARG A 262 6.30 14.18 -31.92
CA ARG A 262 5.68 12.97 -31.37
C ARG A 262 6.26 11.71 -32.01
N ARG A 263 6.55 11.75 -33.31
CA ARG A 263 7.15 10.63 -34.05
C ARG A 263 8.58 10.34 -33.60
N SER A 264 9.34 11.34 -33.15
CA SER A 264 10.73 11.15 -32.70
C SER A 264 10.89 10.49 -31.33
N ILE A 265 9.81 10.35 -30.55
CA ILE A 265 9.83 9.76 -29.19
C ILE A 265 8.95 8.51 -29.05
N GLN A 266 8.45 7.98 -30.17
CA GLN A 266 7.47 6.89 -30.18
C GLN A 266 8.11 5.49 -29.98
N ASP A 267 9.44 5.38 -30.07
CA ASP A 267 10.18 4.11 -30.14
C ASP A 267 11.03 3.78 -28.88
N GLU A 268 11.03 4.62 -27.84
CA GLU A 268 11.69 4.29 -26.56
C GLU A 268 10.71 3.59 -25.62
N GLU A 269 10.40 2.33 -25.93
CA GLU A 269 9.75 1.43 -24.99
C GLU A 269 10.82 0.95 -24.00
N ILE A 270 11.00 1.71 -22.91
CA ILE A 270 11.76 1.23 -21.76
C ILE A 270 10.94 0.08 -21.18
N ASP A 271 11.55 -1.10 -21.03
CA ASP A 271 11.01 -2.21 -20.25
C ASP A 271 11.56 -2.09 -18.81
N PRO A 272 10.85 -1.39 -17.90
CA PRO A 272 11.29 -1.19 -16.52
C PRO A 272 11.15 -2.44 -15.65
N LEU A 273 10.79 -3.60 -16.22
CA LEU A 273 10.51 -4.83 -15.48
C LEU A 273 11.43 -6.00 -15.84
N SER A 274 12.54 -5.75 -16.54
CA SER A 274 13.51 -6.82 -16.82
C SER A 274 14.05 -7.45 -15.53
N GLU A 275 14.30 -8.77 -15.54
CA GLU A 275 14.78 -9.53 -14.37
C GLU A 275 16.09 -8.94 -13.81
N GLU A 276 16.97 -8.44 -14.69
CA GLU A 276 18.21 -7.76 -14.33
C GLU A 276 17.94 -6.42 -13.62
N TYR A 277 16.96 -5.64 -14.09
CA TYR A 277 16.57 -4.38 -13.47
C TYR A 277 15.94 -4.57 -12.09
N LEU A 278 15.12 -5.62 -11.91
CA LEU A 278 14.53 -5.95 -10.61
C LEU A 278 15.58 -6.42 -9.60
N ASP A 279 16.53 -7.26 -10.01
CA ASP A 279 17.61 -7.73 -9.14
C ASP A 279 18.53 -6.56 -8.72
N GLU A 280 18.92 -5.70 -9.66
CA GLU A 280 19.75 -4.53 -9.36
C GLU A 280 19.03 -3.50 -8.48
N THR A 281 17.74 -3.26 -8.71
CA THR A 281 16.95 -2.28 -7.94
C THR A 281 16.58 -2.82 -6.56
N PHE A 282 16.37 -4.13 -6.42
CA PHE A 282 16.02 -4.74 -5.15
C PHE A 282 17.21 -4.78 -4.18
N GLU A 283 18.37 -5.28 -4.62
CA GLU A 283 19.58 -5.37 -3.77
C GLU A 283 20.09 -3.98 -3.34
N LYS A 284 19.80 -2.97 -4.14
CA LYS A 284 20.13 -1.57 -3.88
C LYS A 284 19.46 -1.01 -2.64
N TYR A 285 18.16 -1.25 -2.45
CA TYR A 285 17.42 -0.72 -1.29
C TYR A 285 17.24 -1.74 -0.16
N ILE A 286 17.17 -3.04 -0.47
CA ILE A 286 16.91 -4.12 0.50
C ILE A 286 18.15 -5.02 0.60
N ASP A 287 19.11 -4.63 1.44
CA ASP A 287 20.34 -5.41 1.67
C ASP A 287 20.24 -6.32 2.91
N ASP A 288 21.35 -7.02 3.21
CA ASP A 288 21.45 -7.93 4.36
C ASP A 288 21.10 -7.25 5.70
N GLU A 289 21.38 -5.96 5.87
CA GLU A 289 21.04 -5.22 7.10
C GLU A 289 19.52 -5.06 7.23
N VAL A 290 18.85 -4.60 6.16
CA VAL A 290 17.38 -4.50 6.11
C VAL A 290 16.72 -5.88 6.25
N LEU A 291 17.20 -6.87 5.49
CA LEU A 291 16.66 -8.24 5.51
C LEU A 291 16.77 -8.90 6.89
N SER A 292 17.84 -8.62 7.64
CA SER A 292 18.04 -9.19 8.98
C SER A 292 17.00 -8.72 10.02
N LYS A 293 16.37 -7.58 9.76
CA LYS A 293 15.37 -6.96 10.65
C LYS A 293 13.93 -7.30 10.24
N MET A 294 13.73 -7.89 9.06
CA MET A 294 12.43 -8.35 8.61
C MET A 294 11.97 -9.60 9.37
N ARG A 295 10.71 -9.61 9.79
CA ARG A 295 10.06 -10.80 10.39
C ARG A 295 9.01 -11.33 9.43
N LEU A 296 9.07 -12.63 9.18
CA LEU A 296 8.11 -13.36 8.37
C LEU A 296 7.22 -14.23 9.26
N VAL A 297 5.91 -14.12 9.08
CA VAL A 297 4.90 -14.99 9.70
C VAL A 297 3.87 -15.42 8.66
N GLU A 298 3.21 -16.54 8.88
CA GLU A 298 2.05 -16.95 8.09
C GLU A 298 0.78 -16.44 8.77
N VAL A 299 -0.14 -15.89 8.00
CA VAL A 299 -1.41 -15.34 8.49
C VAL A 299 -2.55 -15.78 7.59
N THR A 300 -3.77 -15.79 8.14
CA THR A 300 -4.99 -15.87 7.36
C THR A 300 -5.74 -14.56 7.55
N GLU A 301 -5.96 -13.83 6.47
CA GLU A 301 -6.68 -12.57 6.50
C GLU A 301 -7.65 -12.54 5.31
N GLU A 302 -8.88 -12.06 5.53
CA GLU A 302 -9.95 -12.04 4.52
C GLU A 302 -10.20 -13.42 3.86
N GLY A 303 -9.97 -14.50 4.62
CA GLY A 303 -10.17 -15.88 4.17
C GLY A 303 -9.05 -16.45 3.28
N ARG A 304 -7.97 -15.71 3.04
CA ARG A 304 -6.81 -16.16 2.25
C ARG A 304 -5.61 -16.47 3.13
N GLU A 305 -4.89 -17.54 2.81
CA GLU A 305 -3.59 -17.80 3.44
C GLU A 305 -2.51 -16.93 2.80
N MET A 306 -1.76 -16.21 3.64
CA MET A 306 -0.74 -15.26 3.20
C MET A 306 0.53 -15.35 4.04
N TYR A 307 1.64 -14.94 3.44
CA TYR A 307 2.85 -14.56 4.13
C TYR A 307 2.78 -13.08 4.51
N LYS A 308 3.04 -12.75 5.78
CA LYS A 308 3.19 -11.37 6.25
C LYS A 308 4.65 -11.09 6.59
N ILE A 309 5.26 -10.17 5.85
CA ILE A 309 6.59 -9.62 6.14
C ILE A 309 6.39 -8.30 6.89
N THR A 310 7.04 -8.16 8.04
CA THR A 310 7.04 -6.90 8.83
C THR A 310 8.45 -6.38 9.02
N LEU A 311 8.61 -5.06 9.01
CA LEU A 311 9.81 -4.39 9.50
C LEU A 311 9.37 -3.27 10.42
N ASP A 312 9.94 -3.26 11.61
CA ASP A 312 9.94 -2.12 12.50
C ASP A 312 11.35 -1.53 12.46
N ALA A 313 11.54 -0.42 11.74
CA ALA A 313 12.85 0.18 11.57
C ALA A 313 13.26 0.95 12.84
N ASP A 314 14.39 0.56 13.43
CA ASP A 314 15.04 1.31 14.50
C ASP A 314 15.78 2.54 13.92
N PRO A 315 16.20 3.52 14.74
CA PRO A 315 16.87 4.73 14.25
C PRO A 315 18.11 4.45 13.38
N ALA A 316 18.85 3.38 13.68
CA ALA A 316 20.02 3.00 12.89
C ALA A 316 19.62 2.54 11.48
N LEU A 317 18.57 1.71 11.39
CA LEU A 317 18.05 1.27 10.10
C LEU A 317 17.42 2.41 9.29
N ILE A 318 16.75 3.36 9.95
CA ILE A 318 16.21 4.56 9.30
C ILE A 318 17.34 5.40 8.70
N ASP A 319 18.42 5.63 9.45
CA ASP A 319 19.59 6.34 8.95
C ASP A 319 20.26 5.61 7.77
N HIS A 320 20.36 4.28 7.85
CA HIS A 320 20.89 3.43 6.76
C HIS A 320 20.07 3.57 5.47
N LEU A 321 18.74 3.49 5.58
CA LEU A 321 17.84 3.72 4.43
C LEU A 321 18.00 5.15 3.87
N GLY A 322 18.12 6.15 4.75
CA GLY A 322 18.37 7.54 4.35
C GLY A 322 19.66 7.72 3.57
N GLN A 323 20.75 7.10 4.01
CA GLN A 323 22.05 7.13 3.31
C GLN A 323 21.95 6.50 1.92
N LYS A 324 21.29 5.35 1.79
CA LYS A 324 21.07 4.70 0.49
C LYS A 324 20.27 5.58 -0.48
N LEU A 325 19.22 6.23 0.00
CA LEU A 325 18.42 7.15 -0.82
C LEU A 325 19.26 8.35 -1.29
N GLU A 326 20.11 8.89 -0.42
CA GLU A 326 20.98 10.02 -0.73
C GLU A 326 22.10 9.66 -1.72
N GLU A 327 22.74 8.50 -1.54
CA GLU A 327 23.74 7.96 -2.46
C GLU A 327 23.20 7.83 -3.89
N GLU A 328 21.95 7.42 -4.01
CA GLU A 328 21.31 7.24 -5.30
C GLU A 328 20.90 8.55 -5.94
N ARG A 329 20.34 9.47 -5.14
CA ARG A 329 20.07 10.83 -5.61
C ARG A 329 21.34 11.51 -6.15
N LYS A 330 22.49 11.29 -5.50
CA LYS A 330 23.80 11.81 -5.94
C LYS A 330 24.24 11.22 -7.28
N LYS A 331 23.94 9.95 -7.57
CA LYS A 331 24.27 9.30 -8.85
C LYS A 331 23.41 9.80 -10.00
N THR A 332 22.14 10.13 -9.76
CA THR A 332 21.19 10.56 -10.81
C THR A 332 21.26 12.05 -11.18
N GLY A 333 22.23 12.83 -10.66
CA GLY A 333 22.52 14.18 -11.14
C GLY A 333 21.42 15.24 -10.93
N GLY A 334 20.46 15.00 -10.01
CA GLY A 334 19.38 15.94 -9.72
C GLY A 334 19.90 17.26 -9.10
N ALA A 335 19.21 18.37 -9.40
CA ALA A 335 19.54 19.70 -8.90
C ALA A 335 19.76 19.69 -7.37
N TYR A 336 20.93 20.19 -6.97
CA TYR A 336 21.36 20.31 -5.59
C TYR A 336 20.45 21.31 -4.87
N LEU A 337 19.60 20.84 -3.95
CA LEU A 337 19.16 21.69 -2.86
C LEU A 337 20.36 21.84 -1.93
N ASP A 338 20.64 23.09 -1.56
CA ASP A 338 21.83 23.57 -0.86
C ASP A 338 22.36 22.58 0.17
N GLN A 339 23.64 22.20 0.02
CA GLN A 339 24.34 21.34 0.97
C GLN A 339 24.57 22.12 2.26
N SER A 340 23.62 22.02 3.19
CA SER A 340 23.93 22.14 4.61
C SER A 340 25.08 21.17 4.92
N SER A 341 26.17 21.69 5.50
CA SER A 341 27.42 20.96 5.78
C SER A 341 27.31 19.86 6.83
N GLU A 342 26.11 19.55 7.32
CA GLU A 342 25.84 18.48 8.26
C GLU A 342 24.85 17.50 7.62
N SER A 343 25.24 16.23 7.55
CA SER A 343 24.34 15.14 7.14
C SER A 343 23.21 15.04 8.16
N VAL A 344 22.06 15.65 7.88
CA VAL A 344 20.88 15.50 8.72
C VAL A 344 20.48 14.04 8.68
N LYS A 345 20.46 13.40 9.85
CA LYS A 345 20.08 11.99 9.96
C LYS A 345 18.60 11.86 9.71
N LEU A 346 18.20 10.86 8.92
CA LEU A 346 16.78 10.65 8.65
C LEU A 346 16.01 10.32 9.94
N SER A 347 16.66 9.67 10.91
CA SER A 347 16.09 9.40 12.24
C SER A 347 15.90 10.65 13.11
N ASP A 348 16.51 11.78 12.77
CA ASP A 348 16.22 13.06 13.43
C ASP A 348 14.81 13.55 13.08
N MET A 349 14.28 13.16 11.91
CA MET A 349 12.93 13.51 11.45
C MET A 349 11.93 12.35 11.63
N ILE A 350 12.32 11.13 11.29
CA ILE A 350 11.47 9.93 11.35
C ILE A 350 11.75 9.17 12.65
N LYS A 351 10.80 9.22 13.60
CA LYS A 351 10.93 8.58 14.92
C LYS A 351 10.52 7.12 14.93
N ALA A 352 9.59 6.76 14.05
CA ALA A 352 9.22 5.37 13.81
C ALA A 352 8.90 5.19 12.32
N LEU A 353 9.35 4.09 11.74
CA LEU A 353 8.97 3.66 10.39
C LEU A 353 8.65 2.17 10.46
N LYS A 354 7.47 1.82 9.97
CA LYS A 354 7.02 0.43 9.89
C LYS A 354 6.49 0.14 8.52
N TRP A 355 6.83 -1.03 7.99
CA TRP A 355 6.12 -1.57 6.82
C TRP A 355 5.57 -2.97 7.11
N GLU A 356 4.48 -3.30 6.43
CA GLU A 356 3.90 -4.64 6.39
C GLU A 356 3.56 -4.99 4.94
N ILE A 357 3.99 -6.16 4.48
CA ILE A 357 3.72 -6.68 3.14
C ILE A 357 3.04 -8.04 3.29
N TYR A 358 1.90 -8.21 2.62
CA TYR A 358 1.09 -9.42 2.63
C TYR A 358 1.12 -10.03 1.23
N ILE A 359 1.59 -11.27 1.16
CA ILE A 359 1.86 -11.99 -0.08
C ILE A 359 1.02 -13.26 -0.09
N ASP A 360 0.24 -13.46 -1.14
CA ASP A 360 -0.56 -14.67 -1.37
C ASP A 360 0.33 -15.91 -1.41
N LYS A 361 -0.03 -16.99 -0.71
CA LYS A 361 0.78 -18.21 -0.68
C LYS A 361 0.77 -18.98 -2.00
N ASP A 362 -0.32 -18.90 -2.76
CA ASP A 362 -0.53 -19.67 -3.98
C ASP A 362 0.02 -18.91 -5.19
N SER A 363 -0.31 -17.63 -5.32
CA SER A 363 0.07 -16.82 -6.48
C SER A 363 1.36 -16.01 -6.29
N TYR A 364 1.81 -15.79 -5.04
CA TYR A 364 2.90 -14.88 -4.69
C TYR A 364 2.64 -13.40 -5.03
N TYR A 365 1.40 -13.02 -5.33
CA TYR A 365 1.04 -11.62 -5.52
C TYR A 365 1.01 -10.88 -4.18
N THR A 366 1.58 -9.67 -4.15
CA THR A 366 1.31 -8.70 -3.08
C THR A 366 -0.17 -8.37 -3.06
N ARG A 367 -0.86 -8.70 -1.97
CA ARG A 367 -2.28 -8.38 -1.75
C ARG A 367 -2.46 -7.10 -0.95
N LYS A 368 -1.51 -6.80 -0.07
CA LYS A 368 -1.59 -5.63 0.81
C LYS A 368 -0.20 -5.12 1.19
N LEU A 369 -0.01 -3.81 1.13
CA LEU A 369 1.15 -3.07 1.61
C LEU A 369 0.67 -2.02 2.60
N ILE A 370 1.28 -1.94 3.77
CA ILE A 370 1.03 -0.89 4.77
C ILE A 370 2.36 -0.26 5.13
N VAL A 371 2.44 1.07 5.12
CA VAL A 371 3.61 1.82 5.59
C VAL A 371 3.13 2.89 6.56
N THR A 372 3.70 2.92 7.76
CA THR A 372 3.40 3.96 8.75
C THR A 372 4.67 4.65 9.22
N ALA A 373 4.62 5.97 9.34
CA ALA A 373 5.72 6.78 9.83
C ALA A 373 5.25 7.81 10.86
N ASP A 374 6.01 7.92 11.96
CA ASP A 374 5.87 9.01 12.93
C ASP A 374 6.99 10.02 12.67
N LEU A 375 6.61 11.26 12.33
CA LEU A 375 7.51 12.38 12.07
C LEU A 375 7.52 13.35 13.25
N GLU A 376 8.72 13.81 13.60
CA GLU A 376 8.94 14.91 14.52
C GLU A 376 9.99 15.83 13.93
N THR A 377 9.62 17.10 13.68
CA THR A 377 10.54 18.09 13.13
C THR A 377 10.59 19.32 14.02
N ASP A 378 11.80 19.78 14.31
CA ASP A 378 12.00 21.11 14.85
C ASP A 378 11.72 22.13 13.75
N LYS A 379 10.69 22.95 13.92
CA LYS A 379 10.26 24.01 12.98
C LYS A 379 10.18 23.55 11.52
N MET A 380 9.07 22.92 11.17
CA MET A 380 8.70 22.76 9.77
C MET A 380 8.34 24.15 9.22
N ASP A 381 9.30 24.81 8.58
CA ASP A 381 9.01 25.95 7.71
C ASP A 381 8.34 25.36 6.46
N TYR A 382 7.04 25.06 6.57
CA TYR A 382 6.22 24.90 5.39
C TYR A 382 6.27 26.25 4.69
N GLY A 383 7.23 26.37 3.76
CA GLY A 383 7.35 27.55 2.92
C GLY A 383 5.96 27.98 2.49
N SER A 384 5.68 29.28 2.61
CA SER A 384 4.38 29.90 2.46
C SER A 384 3.81 29.73 1.04
N ILE A 385 3.42 28.52 0.64
CA ILE A 385 2.94 28.32 -0.72
C ILE A 385 1.45 28.71 -0.85
N PHE A 386 0.65 28.75 0.24
CA PHE A 386 -0.79 29.02 0.09
C PHE A 386 -1.47 29.98 1.08
N THR A 387 -0.94 30.32 2.25
CA THR A 387 -1.55 31.33 3.12
C THR A 387 -0.51 32.07 3.96
N GLY A 388 -0.41 33.38 3.80
CA GLY A 388 0.49 34.28 4.54
C GLY A 388 0.11 34.50 6.02
N THR A 389 -0.34 33.46 6.72
CA THR A 389 -0.58 33.53 8.16
C THR A 389 0.61 32.94 8.89
N SER A 390 1.51 33.81 9.35
CA SER A 390 2.56 33.48 10.31
C SER A 390 1.93 33.14 11.66
N GLY A 391 1.45 31.91 11.81
CA GLY A 391 1.13 31.31 13.09
C GLY A 391 2.42 31.19 13.92
N SER A 392 2.35 31.63 15.18
CA SER A 392 3.49 31.49 16.11
C SER A 392 3.86 30.00 16.25
N PRO A 393 5.12 29.59 16.02
CA PRO A 393 5.47 28.17 15.95
C PRO A 393 5.33 27.51 17.31
N SER A 394 4.64 26.37 17.37
CA SER A 394 4.81 25.40 18.44
C SER A 394 6.25 24.86 18.40
N GLU A 395 6.86 24.57 19.57
CA GLU A 395 8.30 24.26 19.66
C GLU A 395 8.70 22.94 18.96
N LYS A 396 7.75 22.08 18.56
CA LYS A 396 7.96 20.84 17.79
C LYS A 396 6.71 20.46 17.02
N SER A 397 6.81 20.26 15.71
CA SER A 397 5.69 19.74 14.91
C SER A 397 5.75 18.22 14.86
N GLN A 398 4.59 17.58 15.05
CA GLN A 398 4.43 16.13 14.97
C GLN A 398 3.42 15.80 13.86
N ALA A 399 3.75 14.79 13.07
CA ALA A 399 2.86 14.25 12.05
C ALA A 399 2.91 12.72 12.05
N LYS A 400 1.76 12.08 11.89
CA LYS A 400 1.66 10.64 11.65
C LYS A 400 1.18 10.42 10.23
N ILE A 401 1.90 9.59 9.50
CA ILE A 401 1.57 9.21 8.13
C ILE A 401 1.27 7.72 8.11
N ALA A 402 0.15 7.34 7.49
CA ALA A 402 -0.20 5.95 7.22
C ALA A 402 -0.59 5.82 5.76
N PHE A 403 0.12 4.97 5.04
CA PHE A 403 -0.19 4.57 3.68
C PHE A 403 -0.62 3.10 3.69
N ALA A 404 -1.69 2.76 2.99
CA ALA A 404 -2.10 1.40 2.76
C ALA A 404 -2.51 1.21 1.31
N ALA A 405 -2.03 0.15 0.66
CA ALA A 405 -2.45 -0.26 -0.67
C ALA A 405 -2.90 -1.72 -0.62
N LYS A 406 -4.08 -2.00 -1.16
CA LYS A 406 -4.58 -3.36 -1.40
C LYS A 406 -4.70 -3.60 -2.89
N PHE A 407 -4.43 -4.83 -3.32
CA PHE A 407 -4.46 -5.24 -4.71
C PHE A 407 -5.18 -6.58 -4.83
N ASP A 408 -6.13 -6.66 -5.75
CA ASP A 408 -6.97 -7.83 -5.98
C ASP A 408 -7.30 -8.01 -7.48
N ASP A 409 -8.18 -8.99 -7.78
CA ASP A 409 -8.73 -9.26 -9.12
C ASP A 409 -7.68 -9.34 -10.24
N PHE A 410 -6.48 -9.86 -9.91
CA PHE A 410 -5.38 -10.01 -10.84
C PHE A 410 -5.78 -10.82 -12.08
N GLY A 411 -5.60 -10.23 -13.25
CA GLY A 411 -5.92 -10.85 -14.54
C GLY A 411 -7.41 -10.85 -14.91
N GLU A 412 -8.30 -10.36 -14.04
CA GLU A 412 -9.72 -10.23 -14.34
C GLU A 412 -10.00 -9.15 -15.39
N GLU A 413 -11.15 -9.25 -16.06
CA GLU A 413 -11.52 -8.30 -17.11
C GLU A 413 -11.90 -6.92 -16.53
N VAL A 414 -11.19 -5.88 -16.97
CA VAL A 414 -11.53 -4.50 -16.60
C VAL A 414 -12.56 -3.94 -17.59
N VAL A 415 -13.79 -3.78 -17.11
CA VAL A 415 -14.90 -3.19 -17.86
C VAL A 415 -15.01 -1.70 -17.51
N VAL A 416 -14.83 -0.84 -18.52
CA VAL A 416 -15.04 0.60 -18.41
C VAL A 416 -16.36 0.96 -19.10
N GLN A 417 -17.32 1.42 -18.32
CA GLN A 417 -18.58 1.96 -18.83
C GLN A 417 -18.37 3.42 -19.24
N GLU A 418 -18.59 3.72 -20.52
CA GLU A 418 -18.54 5.08 -21.03
C GLU A 418 -19.82 5.84 -20.61
N PRO A 419 -19.70 7.04 -20.04
CA PRO A 419 -20.88 7.82 -19.66
C PRO A 419 -21.64 8.32 -20.89
N GLU A 420 -22.95 8.10 -20.96
CA GLU A 420 -23.79 8.51 -22.10
C GLU A 420 -24.02 10.04 -22.16
N ASP A 421 -24.09 10.70 -21.00
CA ASP A 421 -24.42 12.13 -20.86
C ASP A 421 -23.18 13.02 -20.65
N ALA A 422 -22.03 12.63 -21.20
CA ALA A 422 -20.80 13.41 -21.06
C ALA A 422 -20.82 14.70 -21.90
N ILE A 423 -20.51 15.84 -21.29
CA ILE A 423 -20.24 17.09 -22.01
C ILE A 423 -18.83 17.05 -22.61
N THR A 424 -18.60 17.80 -23.67
CA THR A 424 -17.26 17.93 -24.25
C THR A 424 -16.34 18.75 -23.34
N PHE A 425 -15.03 18.52 -23.44
CA PHE A 425 -14.04 19.35 -22.73
C PHE A 425 -14.16 20.85 -23.09
N GLU A 426 -14.50 21.17 -24.35
CA GLU A 426 -14.74 22.55 -24.80
C GLU A 426 -15.92 23.19 -24.06
N GLU A 427 -17.07 22.50 -24.00
CA GLU A 427 -18.24 22.96 -23.24
C GLU A 427 -17.90 23.15 -21.75
N PHE A 428 -17.16 22.22 -21.16
CA PHE A 428 -16.67 22.34 -19.78
C PHE A 428 -15.83 23.62 -19.59
N THR A 429 -14.84 23.87 -20.46
CA THR A 429 -14.00 25.07 -20.37
C THR A 429 -14.77 26.37 -20.56
N ASN A 430 -15.78 26.37 -21.43
CA ASN A 430 -16.66 27.52 -21.62
C ASN A 430 -17.46 27.83 -20.35
N ILE A 431 -18.06 26.82 -19.72
CA ILE A 431 -18.80 26.99 -18.46
C ILE A 431 -17.87 27.52 -17.35
N VAL A 432 -16.66 26.97 -17.22
CA VAL A 432 -15.68 27.45 -16.23
C VAL A 432 -15.27 28.89 -16.51
N SER A 433 -15.03 29.25 -17.77
CA SER A 433 -14.70 30.63 -18.17
C SER A 433 -15.84 31.60 -17.84
N GLU A 434 -17.10 31.22 -18.07
CA GLU A 434 -18.27 32.02 -17.70
C GLU A 434 -18.38 32.24 -16.19
N ILE A 435 -18.16 31.19 -15.38
CA ILE A 435 -18.14 31.30 -13.91
C ILE A 435 -17.06 32.30 -13.47
N LEU A 436 -15.83 32.17 -13.97
CA LEU A 436 -14.73 33.05 -13.60
C LEU A 436 -14.98 34.49 -14.06
N LYS A 437 -15.53 34.70 -15.26
CA LYS A 437 -15.92 36.02 -15.77
C LYS A 437 -17.01 36.64 -14.92
N GLN A 438 -17.99 35.87 -14.45
CA GLN A 438 -19.04 36.40 -13.58
C GLN A 438 -18.46 36.85 -12.24
N VAL A 439 -17.66 36.00 -11.59
CA VAL A 439 -17.09 36.29 -10.26
C VAL A 439 -16.10 37.45 -10.32
N TYR A 440 -15.14 37.42 -11.24
CA TYR A 440 -14.11 38.46 -11.32
C TYR A 440 -14.55 39.69 -12.12
N GLY A 441 -15.47 39.55 -13.08
CA GLY A 441 -16.05 40.69 -13.81
C GLY A 441 -16.88 41.59 -12.90
N GLU A 442 -17.63 41.03 -11.94
CA GLU A 442 -18.30 41.80 -10.89
C GLU A 442 -17.29 42.50 -9.97
N PHE A 443 -16.19 41.83 -9.62
CA PHE A 443 -15.12 42.42 -8.81
C PHE A 443 -14.47 43.63 -9.50
N PHE A 444 -14.08 43.52 -10.76
CA PHE A 444 -13.50 44.63 -11.52
C PHE A 444 -14.51 45.76 -11.74
N ASN A 445 -15.75 45.46 -12.15
CA ASN A 445 -16.76 46.51 -12.34
C ASN A 445 -17.13 47.25 -11.04
N SER A 446 -17.10 46.58 -9.88
CA SER A 446 -17.37 47.22 -8.58
C SER A 446 -16.26 48.20 -8.12
N GLN A 447 -15.00 47.91 -8.45
CA GLN A 447 -13.87 48.80 -8.15
C GLN A 447 -13.94 50.08 -9.00
N TYR A 448 -14.29 49.97 -10.28
CA TYR A 448 -14.37 51.13 -11.18
C TYR A 448 -15.65 51.96 -11.03
N SER A 449 -16.77 51.37 -10.58
CA SER A 449 -17.99 52.14 -10.30
C SER A 449 -17.88 53.04 -9.06
N SER A 450 -16.94 52.78 -8.15
CA SER A 450 -16.69 53.63 -6.98
C SER A 450 -15.74 54.80 -7.25
N GLY A 451 -15.11 54.84 -8.44
CA GLY A 451 -14.22 55.91 -8.89
C GLY A 451 -14.88 56.96 -9.81
N LEU A 452 -16.10 56.70 -10.28
CA LEU A 452 -16.81 57.52 -11.27
C LEU A 452 -17.48 58.79 -10.69
N ASP A 453 -17.40 59.02 -9.37
CA ASP A 453 -17.81 60.29 -8.75
C ASP A 453 -16.69 61.34 -8.74
N ASN A 454 -15.53 61.07 -9.37
CA ASN A 454 -14.47 62.06 -9.54
C ASN A 454 -14.42 62.57 -10.99
N PRO A 455 -14.92 63.78 -11.29
CA PRO A 455 -15.05 64.31 -12.66
C PRO A 455 -13.73 64.64 -13.37
N ASP A 456 -12.57 64.30 -12.78
CA ASP A 456 -11.24 64.66 -13.28
C ASP A 456 -10.42 63.47 -13.85
N ILE A 457 -11.00 62.26 -13.97
CA ILE A 457 -10.30 61.10 -14.57
C ILE A 457 -10.95 60.74 -15.92
N PRO A 458 -10.24 60.87 -17.06
CA PRO A 458 -10.78 60.50 -18.36
C PRO A 458 -10.99 58.99 -18.45
N ASP A 459 -12.09 58.59 -19.08
CA ASP A 459 -12.48 57.21 -19.36
C ASP A 459 -11.31 56.44 -20.02
N ALA A 460 -10.69 55.56 -19.25
CA ALA A 460 -9.74 54.58 -19.78
C ALA A 460 -10.54 53.33 -20.16
N GLU A 461 -10.90 53.19 -21.43
CA GLU A 461 -11.32 51.93 -22.03
C GLU A 461 -10.15 50.92 -21.89
N LEU A 462 -10.32 49.96 -21.00
CA LEU A 462 -9.45 48.79 -20.87
C LEU A 462 -10.01 47.69 -21.77
N GLU A 463 -9.45 47.56 -22.97
CA GLU A 463 -9.63 46.37 -23.81
C GLU A 463 -9.10 45.15 -23.05
N LEU A 464 -9.99 44.22 -22.71
CA LEU A 464 -9.58 42.88 -22.26
C LEU A 464 -9.04 42.10 -23.48
N PRO A 465 -7.92 41.39 -23.35
CA PRO A 465 -7.44 40.54 -24.44
C PRO A 465 -8.42 39.38 -24.68
N ASP A 466 -8.86 39.25 -25.93
CA ASP A 466 -9.90 38.31 -26.39
C ASP A 466 -9.58 36.81 -26.24
N ASN A 467 -8.49 36.42 -25.57
CA ASN A 467 -8.13 35.00 -25.42
C ASN A 467 -7.59 34.71 -24.02
N LEU A 468 -8.41 34.06 -23.21
CA LEU A 468 -8.02 33.23 -22.07
C LEU A 468 -8.80 31.91 -22.12
#